data_AF-D2B0H3-F1
#
_entry.id   AF-D2B0H3-F1
#
_cell.length_a   1.000
_cell.length_b   1.000
_cell.length_c   1.000
_cell.angle_alpha   90.00
_cell.angle_beta   90.00
_cell.angle_gamma   90.00
#
_symmetry.space_group_name_H-M   'P 1'
#
loop_
_entity.id
_entity.type
_entity.pdbx_description
1 polymer ?
#
loop_
_entity_poly.entity_id
_entity_poly.type
_entity_poly.pdbx_seq_one_letter_code
_entity_poly.pdbx_strand_id
1 'polypeptide(L)'
;MFEEAQYFAPVATRDDGTVEVELAASHPGFADPVYRLRRNAIAALAVGHVPGTPIPLAEYTRQEHEVWALVSRELAIKHRKYATVEYQDAAERLRLPGERIPQLQEVGELLEPLTGFRYLPAAGLVPLRDFYGVLADGFFHSTQYIRHHSTPLYTPEPDVIHEVIGHANALASDRYSQLYRLAGGAARRVESERALEFISKIFWFTLEFGVMTDQDELRAYGAGILSSYGEIEEFRNMDIRPLDLVAMGTTHYDITKYQDVLFRAESLAHLEDVVGEFWATCDDESIARLIADARQG
;
A
#
# COMPACT_ATOMS: atom_id res chain seq x y z
N MET A 1 -21.21 -8.63 -1.40
CA MET A 1 -20.30 -8.71 -2.57
C MET A 1 -19.69 -7.33 -2.66
N PHE A 2 -18.41 -7.20 -2.32
CA PHE A 2 -17.75 -5.91 -2.16
C PHE A 2 -17.52 -5.27 -3.53
N GLU A 3 -18.43 -4.37 -3.94
CA GLU A 3 -18.27 -3.55 -5.15
C GLU A 3 -17.08 -2.58 -5.04
N GLU A 4 -16.60 -2.30 -3.83
CA GLU A 4 -15.47 -1.38 -3.59
C GLU A 4 -14.13 -1.93 -4.09
N ALA A 5 -13.95 -3.25 -4.15
CA ALA A 5 -12.74 -3.88 -4.67
C ALA A 5 -12.72 -4.01 -6.21
N GLN A 6 -13.82 -3.66 -6.91
CA GLN A 6 -13.94 -3.82 -8.37
C GLN A 6 -13.23 -2.74 -9.21
N TYR A 7 -12.58 -1.76 -8.59
CA TYR A 7 -11.96 -0.64 -9.33
C TYR A 7 -10.45 -0.77 -9.54
N PHE A 8 -9.78 -1.77 -8.95
CA PHE A 8 -8.39 -2.07 -9.26
C PHE A 8 -8.33 -2.97 -10.48
N ALA A 9 -8.22 -2.33 -11.65
CA ALA A 9 -8.02 -2.92 -12.97
C ALA A 9 -8.02 -4.47 -13.00
N PRO A 10 -9.20 -5.11 -13.01
CA PRO A 10 -9.29 -6.54 -12.76
C PRO A 10 -8.52 -7.31 -13.82
N VAL A 11 -7.90 -8.40 -13.36
CA VAL A 11 -7.09 -9.27 -14.21
C VAL A 11 -7.86 -10.53 -14.51
N ALA A 12 -8.13 -10.77 -15.78
CA ALA A 12 -8.79 -11.97 -16.26
C ALA A 12 -7.79 -12.83 -17.04
N THR A 13 -7.78 -14.13 -16.76
CA THR A 13 -7.12 -15.13 -17.61
C THR A 13 -8.17 -15.78 -18.49
N ARG A 14 -8.03 -15.62 -19.81
CA ARG A 14 -8.91 -16.25 -20.81
C ARG A 14 -8.63 -17.75 -20.90
N ASP A 15 -9.56 -18.50 -21.50
CA ASP A 15 -9.45 -19.95 -21.69
C ASP A 15 -8.19 -20.38 -22.48
N ASP A 16 -7.65 -19.49 -23.30
CA ASP A 16 -6.41 -19.71 -24.07
C ASP A 16 -5.12 -19.35 -23.29
N GLY A 17 -5.25 -18.98 -22.01
CA GLY A 17 -4.15 -18.58 -21.13
C GLY A 17 -3.73 -17.11 -21.27
N THR A 18 -4.39 -16.32 -22.12
CA THR A 18 -4.10 -14.89 -22.27
C THR A 18 -4.54 -14.12 -21.02
N VAL A 19 -3.63 -13.32 -20.47
CA VAL A 19 -3.90 -12.43 -19.33
C VAL A 19 -4.29 -11.05 -19.85
N GLU A 20 -5.44 -10.55 -19.41
CA GLU A 20 -5.94 -9.22 -19.75
C GLU A 20 -6.26 -8.40 -18.49
N VAL A 21 -5.79 -7.16 -18.51
CA VAL A 21 -6.07 -6.15 -17.49
C VAL A 21 -7.15 -5.21 -18.03
N GLU A 22 -8.25 -5.07 -17.30
CA GLU A 22 -9.31 -4.13 -17.66
C GLU A 22 -9.01 -2.75 -17.08
N LEU A 23 -8.96 -1.72 -17.92
CA LEU A 23 -8.77 -0.34 -17.48
C LEU A 23 -10.10 0.41 -17.52
N ALA A 24 -10.40 1.20 -16.50
CA ALA A 24 -11.56 2.10 -16.50
C ALA A 24 -11.47 3.12 -17.65
N ALA A 25 -12.61 3.58 -18.15
CA ALA A 25 -12.65 4.56 -19.25
C ALA A 25 -11.97 5.90 -18.91
N SER A 26 -11.89 6.24 -17.62
CA SER A 26 -11.18 7.41 -17.10
C SER A 26 -9.66 7.21 -16.95
N HIS A 27 -9.17 5.98 -17.07
CA HIS A 27 -7.75 5.67 -16.87
C HIS A 27 -6.91 6.32 -18.00
N PRO A 28 -5.80 7.02 -17.70
CA PRO A 28 -4.99 7.72 -18.71
C PRO A 28 -4.52 6.85 -19.88
N GLY A 29 -4.21 5.58 -19.60
CA GLY A 29 -3.83 4.56 -20.59
C GLY A 29 -4.99 3.78 -21.24
N PHE A 30 -6.26 4.13 -21.02
CA PHE A 30 -7.41 3.39 -21.57
C PHE A 30 -7.41 3.34 -23.11
N ALA A 31 -7.08 4.48 -23.74
CA ALA A 31 -7.03 4.61 -25.19
C ALA A 31 -5.64 4.34 -25.79
N ASP A 32 -4.66 3.97 -24.96
CA ASP A 32 -3.29 3.66 -25.40
C ASP A 32 -3.13 2.14 -25.57
N PRO A 33 -3.10 1.62 -26.81
CA PRO A 33 -2.96 0.18 -27.05
C PRO A 33 -1.57 -0.35 -26.62
N VAL A 34 -0.53 0.47 -26.65
CA VAL A 34 0.83 0.07 -26.22
C VAL A 34 0.86 -0.11 -24.71
N TYR A 35 0.27 0.83 -23.96
CA TYR A 35 0.17 0.71 -22.51
C TYR A 35 -0.69 -0.49 -22.09
N ARG A 36 -1.80 -0.75 -22.77
CA ARG A 36 -2.65 -1.92 -22.48
C ARG A 36 -1.93 -3.25 -22.70
N LEU A 37 -1.24 -3.39 -23.83
CA LEU A 37 -0.40 -4.57 -24.10
C LEU A 37 0.69 -4.72 -23.04
N ARG A 38 1.29 -3.61 -22.62
CA ARG A 38 2.30 -3.60 -21.56
C ARG A 38 1.75 -4.05 -20.21
N ARG A 39 0.56 -3.57 -19.81
CA ARG A 39 -0.13 -4.00 -18.58
C ARG A 39 -0.42 -5.50 -18.58
N ASN A 40 -0.93 -6.03 -19.69
CA ASN A 40 -1.17 -7.47 -19.87
C ASN A 40 0.13 -8.27 -19.71
N ALA A 41 1.21 -7.83 -20.37
CA ALA A 41 2.50 -8.51 -20.31
C ALA A 41 3.09 -8.53 -18.89
N ILE A 42 3.00 -7.43 -18.15
CA ILE A 42 3.48 -7.37 -16.76
C ILE A 42 2.59 -8.20 -15.82
N ALA A 43 1.26 -8.14 -15.96
CA ALA A 43 0.36 -8.94 -15.15
C ALA A 43 0.61 -10.45 -15.35
N ALA A 44 0.89 -10.87 -16.58
CA ALA A 44 1.20 -12.26 -16.90
C ALA A 44 2.46 -12.79 -16.18
N LEU A 45 3.42 -11.94 -15.82
CA LEU A 45 4.61 -12.34 -15.06
C LEU A 45 4.26 -12.84 -13.65
N ALA A 46 3.19 -12.31 -13.05
CA ALA A 46 2.78 -12.69 -11.71
C ALA A 46 1.86 -13.93 -11.70
N VAL A 47 1.17 -14.20 -12.81
CA VAL A 47 0.23 -15.32 -12.91
C VAL A 47 1.00 -16.65 -12.82
N GLY A 48 0.62 -17.47 -11.83
CA GLY A 48 1.25 -18.77 -11.61
C GLY A 48 2.63 -18.71 -10.94
N HIS A 49 3.07 -17.55 -10.47
CA HIS A 49 4.27 -17.47 -9.64
C HIS A 49 4.10 -18.30 -8.36
N VAL A 50 5.14 -19.07 -8.01
CA VAL A 50 5.16 -19.91 -6.83
C VAL A 50 6.11 -19.30 -5.78
N PRO A 51 5.63 -18.99 -4.57
CA PRO A 51 6.49 -18.48 -3.49
C PRO A 51 7.71 -19.37 -3.26
N GLY A 52 8.88 -18.73 -3.10
CA GLY A 52 10.17 -19.42 -2.97
C GLY A 52 10.91 -19.67 -4.29
N THR A 53 10.29 -19.39 -5.43
CA THR A 53 10.98 -19.28 -6.72
C THR A 53 11.41 -17.83 -6.99
N PRO A 54 12.41 -17.57 -7.86
CA PRO A 54 12.80 -16.20 -8.21
C PRO A 54 11.63 -15.40 -8.79
N ILE A 55 11.51 -14.13 -8.40
CA ILE A 55 10.49 -13.24 -8.98
C ILE A 55 10.84 -12.97 -10.46
N PRO A 56 9.89 -13.14 -11.40
CA PRO A 56 10.17 -12.89 -12.81
C PRO A 56 10.57 -11.43 -13.08
N LEU A 57 11.55 -11.25 -13.96
CA LEU A 57 12.06 -9.93 -14.31
C LEU A 57 11.05 -9.17 -15.17
N ALA A 58 10.71 -7.96 -14.75
CA ALA A 58 10.01 -6.99 -15.58
C ALA A 58 11.05 -6.22 -16.42
N GLU A 59 11.14 -6.51 -17.71
CA GLU A 59 12.02 -5.78 -18.64
C GLU A 59 11.49 -4.36 -18.89
N TYR A 60 11.76 -3.45 -17.97
CA TYR A 60 11.31 -2.06 -18.04
C TYR A 60 11.89 -1.31 -19.23
N THR A 61 11.03 -0.56 -19.91
CA THR A 61 11.44 0.30 -21.02
C THR A 61 12.16 1.55 -20.49
N ARG A 62 12.88 2.23 -21.37
CA ARG A 62 13.49 3.52 -21.06
C ARG A 62 12.45 4.55 -20.56
N GLN A 63 11.27 4.60 -21.18
CA GLN A 63 10.22 5.54 -20.81
C GLN A 63 9.67 5.25 -19.39
N GLU A 64 9.53 3.98 -19.04
CA GLU A 64 9.11 3.56 -17.68
C GLU A 64 10.17 3.98 -16.64
N HIS A 65 11.45 3.79 -16.94
CA HIS A 65 12.53 4.30 -16.07
C HIS A 65 12.54 5.84 -15.94
N GLU A 66 12.24 6.57 -17.01
CA GLU A 66 12.14 8.04 -16.99
C GLU A 66 10.98 8.51 -16.08
N VAL A 67 9.82 7.82 -16.11
CA VAL A 67 8.70 8.08 -15.18
C VAL A 67 9.13 7.85 -13.74
N TRP A 68 9.74 6.69 -13.44
CA TRP A 68 10.25 6.39 -12.10
C TRP A 68 11.22 7.45 -11.60
N ALA A 69 12.18 7.83 -12.44
CA ALA A 69 13.21 8.78 -12.04
C ALA A 69 12.65 10.18 -11.76
N LEU A 70 11.69 10.62 -12.58
CA LEU A 70 10.96 11.86 -12.33
C LEU A 70 10.22 11.80 -11.00
N VAL A 71 9.38 10.78 -10.80
CA VAL A 71 8.53 10.69 -9.61
C VAL A 71 9.36 10.52 -8.33
N SER A 72 10.44 9.73 -8.38
CA SER A 72 11.36 9.55 -7.25
C SER A 72 12.01 10.86 -6.83
N ARG A 73 12.49 11.67 -7.78
CA ARG A 73 13.10 12.98 -7.47
C ARG A 73 12.10 13.95 -6.88
N GLU A 74 10.90 14.02 -7.46
CA GLU A 74 9.84 14.90 -7.01
C GLU A 74 9.35 14.51 -5.61
N LEU A 75 9.09 13.23 -5.35
CA LEU A 75 8.70 12.73 -4.04
C LEU A 75 9.80 12.91 -2.99
N ALA A 76 11.08 12.71 -3.33
CA ALA A 76 12.18 12.92 -2.38
C ALA A 76 12.22 14.36 -1.82
N ILE A 77 11.83 15.36 -2.63
CA ILE A 77 11.69 16.75 -2.14
C ILE A 77 10.55 16.87 -1.15
N LYS A 78 9.40 16.24 -1.45
CA LYS A 78 8.19 16.26 -0.61
C LYS A 78 8.39 15.48 0.69
N HIS A 79 9.03 14.32 0.66
CA HIS A 79 9.29 13.50 1.85
C HIS A 79 10.08 14.24 2.91
N ARG A 80 11.11 15.02 2.52
CA ARG A 80 11.87 15.86 3.47
C ARG A 80 11.00 16.84 4.25
N LYS A 81 9.89 17.28 3.65
CA LYS A 81 8.98 18.27 4.25
C LYS A 81 7.78 17.63 4.96
N TYR A 82 7.29 16.51 4.44
CA TYR A 82 5.97 15.99 4.79
C TYR A 82 6.01 14.60 5.41
N ALA A 83 7.04 13.78 5.18
CA ALA A 83 7.11 12.43 5.73
C ALA A 83 7.63 12.44 7.17
N THR A 84 7.21 11.47 7.97
CA THR A 84 7.77 11.24 9.32
C THR A 84 9.27 10.99 9.25
N VAL A 85 9.98 11.32 10.34
CA VAL A 85 11.43 11.06 10.48
C VAL A 85 11.72 9.57 10.34
N GLU A 86 10.91 8.71 10.97
CA GLU A 86 11.06 7.24 10.87
C GLU A 86 11.02 6.76 9.41
N TYR A 87 10.11 7.30 8.58
CA TYR A 87 10.05 6.95 7.16
C TYR A 87 11.30 7.43 6.41
N GLN A 88 11.77 8.65 6.68
CA GLN A 88 12.96 9.20 6.04
C GLN A 88 14.21 8.37 6.38
N ASP A 89 14.40 8.03 7.65
CA ASP A 89 15.51 7.19 8.13
C ASP A 89 15.44 5.79 7.49
N ALA A 90 14.24 5.21 7.38
CA ALA A 90 14.04 3.92 6.73
C ALA A 90 14.32 3.96 5.22
N ALA A 91 13.94 5.02 4.52
CA ALA A 91 14.28 5.24 3.12
C ALA A 91 15.81 5.38 2.92
N GLU A 92 16.50 6.08 3.83
CA GLU A 92 17.97 6.19 3.82
C GLU A 92 18.70 4.88 4.14
N ARG A 93 18.06 3.99 4.91
CA ARG A 93 18.53 2.61 5.16
C ARG A 93 18.38 1.75 3.90
N LEU A 94 17.21 1.78 3.26
CA LEU A 94 16.89 0.93 2.11
C LEU A 94 17.63 1.34 0.83
N ARG A 95 17.81 2.65 0.60
CA ARG A 95 18.56 3.22 -0.54
C ARG A 95 18.13 2.71 -1.90
N LEU A 96 16.83 2.82 -2.17
CA LEU A 96 16.27 2.48 -3.48
C LEU A 96 16.96 3.28 -4.61
N PRO A 97 17.13 2.68 -5.81
CA PRO A 97 17.70 3.39 -6.95
C PRO A 97 16.77 4.52 -7.43
N GLY A 98 17.31 5.73 -7.54
CA GLY A 98 16.53 6.91 -7.97
C GLY A 98 16.35 7.04 -9.49
N GLU A 99 17.22 6.45 -10.31
CA GLU A 99 17.24 6.68 -11.78
C GLU A 99 16.73 5.49 -12.61
N ARG A 100 16.36 4.38 -11.96
CA ARG A 100 15.77 3.20 -12.60
C ARG A 100 14.81 2.50 -11.65
N ILE A 101 13.82 1.83 -12.22
CA ILE A 101 12.91 0.97 -11.44
C ILE A 101 13.72 -0.23 -10.92
N PRO A 102 13.72 -0.51 -9.60
CA PRO A 102 14.29 -1.74 -9.08
C PRO A 102 13.41 -2.94 -9.43
N GLN A 103 14.01 -4.12 -9.60
CA GLN A 103 13.23 -5.36 -9.72
C GLN A 103 12.69 -5.74 -8.32
N LEU A 104 11.51 -6.35 -8.22
CA LEU A 104 10.98 -6.75 -6.91
C LEU A 104 11.91 -7.71 -6.15
N GLN A 105 12.61 -8.57 -6.88
CA GLN A 105 13.64 -9.45 -6.32
C GLN A 105 14.76 -8.64 -5.65
N GLU A 106 15.25 -7.58 -6.31
CA GLU A 106 16.27 -6.66 -5.78
C GLU A 106 15.75 -5.94 -4.52
N VAL A 107 14.50 -5.45 -4.54
CA VAL A 107 13.93 -4.79 -3.35
C VAL A 107 13.81 -5.76 -2.18
N GLY A 108 13.38 -7.01 -2.43
CA GLY A 108 13.33 -8.06 -1.40
C GLY A 108 14.71 -8.40 -0.82
N GLU A 109 15.75 -8.47 -1.65
CA GLU A 109 17.14 -8.71 -1.23
C GLU A 109 17.71 -7.55 -0.38
N LEU A 110 17.25 -6.32 -0.62
CA LEU A 110 17.60 -5.15 0.20
C LEU A 110 16.84 -5.12 1.53
N LEU A 111 15.56 -5.50 1.55
CA LEU A 111 14.71 -5.49 2.74
C LEU A 111 15.01 -6.62 3.72
N GLU A 112 15.31 -7.81 3.22
CA GLU A 112 15.51 -9.00 4.05
C GLU A 112 16.55 -8.82 5.17
N PRO A 113 17.77 -8.33 4.92
CA PRO A 113 18.74 -8.12 5.99
C PRO A 113 18.34 -7.01 6.98
N LEU A 114 17.37 -6.15 6.64
CA LEU A 114 16.88 -5.08 7.51
C LEU A 114 15.77 -5.57 8.44
N THR A 115 14.72 -6.18 7.89
CA THR A 115 13.50 -6.53 8.65
C THR A 115 12.93 -7.92 8.33
N GLY A 116 13.63 -8.68 7.49
CA GLY A 116 13.19 -9.99 7.00
C GLY A 116 12.03 -9.92 6.01
N PHE A 117 11.61 -8.74 5.56
CA PHE A 117 10.55 -8.60 4.57
C PHE A 117 11.03 -8.90 3.15
N ARG A 118 10.15 -9.49 2.34
CA ARG A 118 10.36 -9.74 0.91
C ARG A 118 9.07 -9.50 0.12
N TYR A 119 9.18 -9.33 -1.20
CA TYR A 119 8.02 -9.16 -2.07
C TYR A 119 7.52 -10.48 -2.67
N LEU A 120 6.23 -10.51 -3.00
CA LEU A 120 5.59 -11.47 -3.90
C LEU A 120 4.95 -10.71 -5.07
N PRO A 121 5.12 -11.12 -6.33
CA PRO A 121 4.49 -10.45 -7.44
C PRO A 121 2.96 -10.67 -7.40
N ALA A 122 2.20 -9.62 -7.64
CA ALA A 122 0.75 -9.64 -7.80
C ALA A 122 0.39 -9.18 -9.22
N ALA A 123 -0.49 -9.92 -9.89
CA ALA A 123 -0.96 -9.57 -11.23
C ALA A 123 -1.89 -8.34 -11.20
N GLY A 124 -2.64 -8.22 -10.10
CA GLY A 124 -3.63 -7.19 -9.81
C GLY A 124 -4.17 -7.42 -8.40
N LEU A 125 -5.49 -7.31 -8.22
CA LEU A 125 -6.12 -7.50 -6.91
C LEU A 125 -5.87 -8.90 -6.33
N VAL A 126 -5.37 -8.94 -5.10
CA VAL A 126 -5.21 -10.16 -4.29
C VAL A 126 -6.36 -10.23 -3.28
N PRO A 127 -6.98 -11.41 -3.03
CA PRO A 127 -8.00 -11.53 -2.00
C PRO A 127 -7.49 -11.01 -0.65
N LEU A 128 -8.33 -10.27 0.09
CA LEU A 128 -7.90 -9.57 1.33
C LEU A 128 -7.22 -10.50 2.33
N ARG A 129 -7.76 -11.72 2.50
CA ARG A 129 -7.22 -12.71 3.42
C ARG A 129 -5.80 -13.14 3.03
N ASP A 130 -5.54 -13.28 1.74
CA ASP A 130 -4.23 -13.66 1.21
C ASP A 130 -3.27 -12.47 1.31
N PHE A 131 -3.71 -11.28 0.85
CA PHE A 131 -2.91 -10.05 0.88
C PHE A 131 -2.42 -9.70 2.29
N TYR A 132 -3.33 -9.56 3.25
CA TYR A 132 -2.96 -9.23 4.62
C TYR A 132 -2.33 -10.42 5.34
N GLY A 133 -2.82 -11.63 5.09
CA GLY A 133 -2.34 -12.83 5.76
C GLY A 133 -0.84 -13.01 5.60
N VAL A 134 -0.28 -12.83 4.40
CA VAL A 134 1.16 -13.04 4.16
C VAL A 134 2.07 -12.03 4.88
N LEU A 135 1.54 -10.86 5.31
CA LEU A 135 2.31 -9.87 6.06
C LEU A 135 2.88 -10.43 7.37
N ALA A 136 2.16 -11.36 8.02
CA ALA A 136 2.63 -12.00 9.25
C ALA A 136 3.95 -12.76 9.05
N ASP A 137 4.15 -13.32 7.85
CA ASP A 137 5.36 -14.06 7.49
C ASP A 137 6.46 -13.14 6.92
N GLY A 138 6.19 -11.83 6.77
CA GLY A 138 7.16 -10.90 6.19
C GLY A 138 7.15 -10.91 4.67
N PHE A 139 6.01 -11.24 4.05
CA PHE A 139 5.83 -11.09 2.62
C PHE A 139 4.85 -9.97 2.33
N PHE A 140 5.09 -9.21 1.27
CA PHE A 140 4.18 -8.17 0.78
C PHE A 140 3.88 -8.41 -0.71
N HIS A 141 2.60 -8.40 -1.08
CA HIS A 141 2.20 -8.52 -2.48
C HIS A 141 2.34 -7.20 -3.21
N SER A 142 3.07 -7.16 -4.33
CA SER A 142 3.33 -5.93 -5.10
C SER A 142 3.00 -6.12 -6.56
N THR A 143 2.35 -5.12 -7.13
CA THR A 143 2.29 -4.95 -8.58
C THR A 143 3.68 -4.60 -9.13
N GLN A 144 3.90 -4.86 -10.43
CA GLN A 144 5.15 -4.55 -11.12
C GLN A 144 5.01 -3.50 -12.23
N TYR A 145 3.78 -3.14 -12.61
CA TYR A 145 3.56 -2.16 -13.66
C TYR A 145 3.80 -0.75 -13.12
N ILE A 146 4.10 0.20 -14.00
CA ILE A 146 4.22 1.61 -13.65
C ILE A 146 3.07 2.39 -14.27
N ARG A 147 2.63 3.45 -13.58
CA ARG A 147 1.61 4.38 -14.05
C ARG A 147 1.91 4.98 -15.43
N HIS A 148 0.86 5.44 -16.09
CA HIS A 148 0.96 5.97 -17.45
C HIS A 148 1.82 7.23 -17.53
N HIS A 149 2.71 7.28 -18.53
CA HIS A 149 3.72 8.33 -18.66
C HIS A 149 3.15 9.73 -18.97
N SER A 150 1.90 9.86 -19.43
CA SER A 150 1.28 11.16 -19.71
C SER A 150 0.89 11.92 -18.43
N THR A 151 0.74 11.21 -17.31
CA THR A 151 0.36 11.77 -16.01
C THR A 151 1.23 11.18 -14.90
N PRO A 152 2.57 11.35 -14.95
CA PRO A 152 3.50 10.62 -14.08
C PRO A 152 3.30 10.94 -12.58
N LEU A 153 2.72 12.09 -12.26
CA LEU A 153 2.47 12.53 -10.87
C LEU A 153 1.09 12.09 -10.34
N TYR A 154 0.34 11.27 -11.08
CA TYR A 154 -0.99 10.77 -10.71
C TYR A 154 -1.16 9.30 -11.11
N THR A 155 -1.87 8.54 -10.27
CA THR A 155 -2.32 7.18 -10.61
C THR A 155 -3.68 6.90 -9.96
N PRO A 156 -4.62 6.24 -10.65
CA PRO A 156 -5.89 5.81 -10.07
C PRO A 156 -5.81 4.43 -9.38
N GLU A 157 -4.66 3.76 -9.45
CA GLU A 157 -4.42 2.41 -8.93
C GLU A 157 -2.97 2.26 -8.43
N PRO A 158 -2.70 1.33 -7.48
CA PRO A 158 -1.37 1.13 -6.92
C PRO A 158 -0.43 0.49 -7.96
N ASP A 159 0.54 1.27 -8.41
CA ASP A 159 1.61 0.85 -9.31
C ASP A 159 2.92 0.62 -8.55
N VAL A 160 3.98 0.18 -9.23
CA VAL A 160 5.29 -0.12 -8.59
C VAL A 160 5.88 1.06 -7.82
N ILE A 161 5.52 2.31 -8.17
CA ILE A 161 5.90 3.48 -7.36
C ILE A 161 5.20 3.45 -6.00
N HIS A 162 3.90 3.18 -5.96
CA HIS A 162 3.16 3.02 -4.71
C HIS A 162 3.75 1.90 -3.86
N GLU A 163 3.95 0.73 -4.45
CA GLU A 163 4.43 -0.43 -3.71
C GLU A 163 5.86 -0.24 -3.20
N VAL A 164 6.75 0.31 -4.02
CA VAL A 164 8.17 0.37 -3.67
C VAL A 164 8.51 1.67 -2.93
N ILE A 165 8.06 2.83 -3.40
CA ILE A 165 8.36 4.09 -2.70
C ILE A 165 7.47 4.23 -1.46
N GLY A 166 6.18 3.91 -1.55
CA GLY A 166 5.27 3.96 -0.41
C GLY A 166 5.62 2.90 0.63
N HIS A 167 5.49 1.62 0.27
CA HIS A 167 5.63 0.53 1.24
C HIS A 167 7.07 0.09 1.51
N ALA A 168 7.93 -0.14 0.51
CA ALA A 168 9.26 -0.70 0.78
C ALA A 168 10.07 0.17 1.76
N ASN A 169 10.04 1.49 1.55
CA ASN A 169 10.71 2.42 2.47
C ASN A 169 10.16 2.28 3.90
N ALA A 170 8.85 2.16 4.10
CA ALA A 170 8.28 1.93 5.43
C ALA A 170 8.68 0.54 5.99
N LEU A 171 8.67 -0.50 5.16
CA LEU A 171 9.06 -1.87 5.54
C LEU A 171 10.53 -1.99 5.95
N ALA A 172 11.39 -1.03 5.61
CA ALA A 172 12.77 -0.96 6.07
C ALA A 172 12.91 -0.43 7.51
N SER A 173 11.83 0.08 8.12
CA SER A 173 11.75 0.41 9.54
C SER A 173 11.37 -0.83 10.35
N ASP A 174 12.11 -1.11 11.42
CA ASP A 174 11.80 -2.19 12.36
C ASP A 174 10.41 -2.00 12.99
N ARG A 175 10.04 -0.75 13.28
CA ARG A 175 8.78 -0.37 13.93
C ARG A 175 7.59 -0.52 12.99
N TYR A 176 7.68 0.04 11.79
CA TYR A 176 6.60 -0.13 10.82
C TYR A 176 6.48 -1.61 10.39
N SER A 177 7.59 -2.30 10.10
CA SER A 177 7.53 -3.72 9.71
C SER A 177 6.84 -4.60 10.76
N GLN A 178 7.01 -4.30 12.05
CA GLN A 178 6.28 -4.97 13.14
C GLN A 178 4.78 -4.71 13.08
N LEU A 179 4.33 -3.49 12.76
CA LEU A 179 2.91 -3.17 12.57
C LEU A 179 2.31 -3.94 11.37
N TYR A 180 3.03 -4.08 10.26
CA TYR A 180 2.58 -4.92 9.13
C TYR A 180 2.41 -6.39 9.56
N ARG A 181 3.36 -6.94 10.33
CA ARG A 181 3.26 -8.32 10.86
C ARG A 181 2.06 -8.48 11.80
N LEU A 182 1.82 -7.49 12.67
CA LEU A 182 0.68 -7.50 13.57
C LEU A 182 -0.65 -7.48 12.80
N ALA A 183 -0.77 -6.62 11.79
CA ALA A 183 -1.94 -6.58 10.91
C ALA A 183 -2.16 -7.93 10.20
N GLY A 184 -1.10 -8.57 9.70
CA GLY A 184 -1.20 -9.91 9.12
C GLY A 184 -1.60 -10.99 10.14
N GLY A 185 -1.08 -10.90 11.36
CA GLY A 185 -1.49 -11.77 12.47
C GLY A 185 -2.96 -11.62 12.82
N ALA A 186 -3.46 -10.38 12.85
CA ALA A 186 -4.88 -10.07 13.05
C ALA A 186 -5.74 -10.67 11.93
N ALA A 187 -5.35 -10.47 10.67
CA ALA A 187 -6.06 -11.00 9.50
C ALA A 187 -6.14 -12.54 9.49
N ARG A 188 -5.11 -13.22 10.00
CA ARG A 188 -5.11 -14.69 10.19
C ARG A 188 -5.96 -15.15 11.37
N ARG A 189 -6.07 -14.34 12.44
CA ARG A 189 -6.86 -14.67 13.64
C ARG A 189 -8.36 -14.61 13.38
N VAL A 190 -8.81 -13.63 12.61
CA VAL A 190 -10.25 -13.44 12.38
C VAL A 190 -10.81 -14.43 11.35
N GLU A 191 -12.02 -14.90 11.62
CA GLU A 191 -12.69 -15.87 10.79
C GLU A 191 -13.72 -15.21 9.86
N SER A 192 -14.46 -14.21 10.34
CA SER A 192 -15.51 -13.57 9.55
C SER A 192 -15.00 -12.51 8.57
N GLU A 193 -15.67 -12.40 7.43
CA GLU A 193 -15.40 -11.37 6.42
C GLU A 193 -15.57 -9.95 6.99
N ARG A 194 -16.53 -9.77 7.91
CA ARG A 194 -16.77 -8.47 8.56
C ARG A 194 -15.60 -8.06 9.47
N ALA A 195 -15.03 -9.01 10.22
CA ALA A 195 -13.88 -8.74 11.06
C ALA A 195 -12.62 -8.49 10.22
N LEU A 196 -12.44 -9.23 9.12
CA LEU A 196 -11.35 -9.01 8.16
C LEU A 196 -11.45 -7.63 7.49
N GLU A 197 -12.65 -7.21 7.09
CA GLU A 197 -12.90 -5.87 6.55
C GLU A 197 -12.57 -4.78 7.57
N PHE A 198 -12.94 -4.97 8.83
CA PHE A 198 -12.62 -4.02 9.91
C PHE A 198 -11.10 -3.85 10.08
N ILE A 199 -10.33 -4.94 10.03
CA ILE A 199 -8.86 -4.91 10.04
C ILE A 199 -8.31 -4.18 8.81
N SER A 200 -8.83 -4.49 7.62
CA SER A 200 -8.44 -3.83 6.37
C SER A 200 -8.66 -2.32 6.42
N LYS A 201 -9.77 -1.87 7.01
CA LYS A 201 -10.07 -0.44 7.15
C LYS A 201 -9.14 0.26 8.13
N ILE A 202 -8.77 -0.40 9.23
CA ILE A 202 -7.76 0.16 10.13
C ILE A 202 -6.41 0.24 9.41
N PHE A 203 -6.03 -0.77 8.63
CA PHE A 203 -4.81 -0.72 7.81
C PHE A 203 -4.85 0.45 6.82
N TRP A 204 -5.99 0.65 6.14
CA TRP A 204 -6.21 1.78 5.23
C TRP A 204 -6.00 3.14 5.91
N PHE A 205 -6.67 3.38 7.04
CA PHE A 205 -6.55 4.66 7.73
C PHE A 205 -5.24 4.86 8.51
N THR A 206 -4.35 3.86 8.51
CA THR A 206 -3.04 3.94 9.17
C THR A 206 -1.90 3.72 8.18
N LEU A 207 -1.60 2.49 7.80
CA LEU A 207 -0.44 2.17 6.99
C LEU A 207 -0.58 2.62 5.51
N GLU A 208 -1.80 2.89 5.02
CA GLU A 208 -2.01 3.51 3.69
C GLU A 208 -2.16 5.04 3.73
N PHE A 209 -3.01 5.58 4.62
CA PHE A 209 -3.36 7.01 4.65
C PHE A 209 -3.15 7.66 6.03
N GLY A 210 -2.29 7.09 6.86
CA GLY A 210 -2.05 7.59 8.21
C GLY A 210 -1.16 8.84 8.26
N VAL A 211 -1.51 9.70 9.22
CA VAL A 211 -0.75 10.90 9.57
C VAL A 211 -0.41 10.92 11.05
N MET A 212 0.59 11.69 11.44
CA MET A 212 1.15 11.66 12.77
C MET A 212 1.66 13.05 13.18
N THR A 213 1.54 13.38 14.46
CA THR A 213 2.34 14.45 15.06
C THR A 213 3.77 13.94 15.22
N ASP A 214 4.71 14.49 14.47
CA ASP A 214 6.11 14.13 14.49
C ASP A 214 6.96 15.41 14.45
N GLN A 215 7.83 15.57 15.45
CA GLN A 215 8.56 16.82 15.73
C GLN A 215 7.64 18.06 15.80
N ASP A 216 6.54 17.96 16.55
CA ASP A 216 5.52 19.02 16.72
C ASP A 216 4.81 19.46 15.42
N GLU A 217 5.00 18.72 14.31
CA GLU A 217 4.37 18.98 13.02
C GLU A 217 3.48 17.82 12.58
N LEU A 218 2.44 18.10 11.81
CA LEU A 218 1.64 17.06 11.16
C LEU A 218 2.38 16.52 9.93
N ARG A 219 2.73 15.23 9.97
CA ARG A 219 3.49 14.51 8.94
C ARG A 219 2.77 13.23 8.51
N ALA A 220 3.02 12.78 7.30
CA ALA A 220 2.45 11.57 6.72
C ALA A 220 3.39 10.37 6.95
N TYR A 221 2.80 9.21 7.22
CA TYR A 221 3.50 7.91 7.21
C TYR A 221 2.80 6.87 6.33
N GLY A 222 1.54 7.12 5.94
CA GLY A 222 0.79 6.22 5.06
C GLY A 222 1.36 6.16 3.64
N ALA A 223 1.51 4.94 3.12
CA ALA A 223 2.10 4.67 1.80
C ALA A 223 1.34 5.32 0.63
N GLY A 224 0.01 5.37 0.68
CA GLY A 224 -0.84 6.05 -0.28
C GLY A 224 -0.51 7.54 -0.39
N ILE A 225 -0.40 8.23 0.75
CA ILE A 225 0.01 9.65 0.77
C ILE A 225 1.45 9.79 0.27
N LEU A 226 2.37 8.95 0.75
CA LEU A 226 3.80 9.06 0.46
C LEU A 226 4.18 8.73 -0.99
N SER A 227 3.31 8.06 -1.74
CA SER A 227 3.52 7.72 -3.16
C SER A 227 2.69 8.57 -4.12
N SER A 228 1.83 9.44 -3.59
CA SER A 228 0.95 10.33 -4.35
C SER A 228 1.50 11.75 -4.31
N TYR A 229 1.99 12.23 -5.46
CA TYR A 229 2.60 13.56 -5.54
C TYR A 229 1.60 14.69 -5.21
N GLY A 230 0.34 14.54 -5.60
CA GLY A 230 -0.69 15.53 -5.28
C GLY A 230 -1.18 15.41 -3.83
N GLU A 231 -1.46 14.20 -3.36
CA GLU A 231 -2.08 14.00 -2.04
C GLU A 231 -1.12 14.32 -0.88
N ILE A 232 0.19 14.11 -1.06
CA ILE A 232 1.20 14.52 -0.06
C ILE A 232 1.26 16.04 0.17
N GLU A 233 0.74 16.87 -0.74
CA GLU A 233 0.63 18.31 -0.52
C GLU A 233 -0.69 18.72 0.14
N GLU A 234 -1.74 17.93 -0.11
CA GLU A 234 -3.11 18.27 0.28
C GLU A 234 -3.54 17.63 1.61
N PHE A 235 -2.86 16.59 2.10
CA PHE A 235 -3.31 15.84 3.28
C PHE A 235 -3.59 16.70 4.52
N ARG A 236 -2.86 17.82 4.69
CA ARG A 236 -3.05 18.75 5.81
C ARG A 236 -4.37 19.55 5.75
N ASN A 237 -5.01 19.57 4.59
CA ASN A 237 -6.30 20.23 4.36
C ASN A 237 -7.50 19.31 4.61
N MET A 238 -7.27 18.02 4.92
CA MET A 238 -8.32 17.04 5.18
C MET A 238 -8.90 17.19 6.59
N ASP A 239 -10.03 16.53 6.86
CA ASP A 239 -10.57 16.44 8.22
C ASP A 239 -9.70 15.48 9.06
N ILE A 240 -8.80 16.05 9.86
CA ILE A 240 -7.86 15.31 10.70
C ILE A 240 -8.49 14.98 12.06
N ARG A 241 -8.73 13.69 12.31
CA ARG A 241 -9.32 13.17 13.55
C ARG A 241 -8.30 12.41 14.40
N PRO A 242 -8.46 12.34 15.73
CA PRO A 242 -7.63 11.45 16.56
C PRO A 242 -7.82 9.98 16.16
N LEU A 243 -6.81 9.13 16.40
CA LEU A 243 -6.97 7.68 16.23
C LEU A 243 -8.21 7.18 17.00
N ASP A 244 -9.08 6.47 16.30
CA ASP A 244 -10.26 5.83 16.87
C ASP A 244 -10.52 4.54 16.06
N LEU A 245 -10.32 3.39 16.72
CA LEU A 245 -10.44 2.08 16.07
C LEU A 245 -11.84 1.82 15.50
N VAL A 246 -12.90 2.28 16.19
CA VAL A 246 -14.28 2.09 15.72
C VAL A 246 -14.56 2.99 14.54
N ALA A 247 -14.19 4.27 14.64
CA ALA A 247 -14.37 5.21 13.54
C ALA A 247 -13.60 4.73 12.31
N MET A 248 -12.33 4.37 12.43
CA MET A 248 -11.53 3.83 11.33
C MET A 248 -12.15 2.56 10.75
N GLY A 249 -12.48 1.58 11.58
CA GLY A 249 -13.01 0.29 11.13
C GLY A 249 -14.44 0.31 10.59
N THR A 250 -15.16 1.42 10.73
CA THR A 250 -16.54 1.58 10.23
C THR A 250 -16.71 2.69 9.20
N THR A 251 -15.71 3.56 9.00
CA THR A 251 -15.75 4.62 8.00
C THR A 251 -15.69 4.02 6.59
N HIS A 252 -16.57 4.51 5.71
CA HIS A 252 -16.50 4.24 4.28
C HIS A 252 -15.51 5.20 3.62
N TYR A 253 -14.75 4.73 2.64
CA TYR A 253 -13.86 5.55 1.85
C TYR A 253 -14.04 5.26 0.36
N ASP A 254 -13.69 6.25 -0.46
CA ASP A 254 -13.68 6.15 -1.91
C ASP A 254 -12.22 6.14 -2.38
N ILE A 255 -11.83 5.07 -3.06
CA ILE A 255 -10.46 4.86 -3.55
C ILE A 255 -10.15 5.67 -4.82
N THR A 256 -11.16 6.28 -5.45
CA THR A 256 -11.02 7.00 -6.72
C THR A 256 -10.72 8.49 -6.55
N LYS A 257 -10.71 8.98 -5.31
CA LYS A 257 -10.47 10.38 -4.94
C LYS A 257 -9.60 10.49 -3.70
N TYR A 258 -9.14 11.71 -3.41
CA TYR A 258 -8.45 12.00 -2.15
C TYR A 258 -9.36 11.75 -0.94
N GLN A 259 -8.74 11.33 0.15
CA GLN A 259 -9.45 10.97 1.37
C GLN A 259 -10.03 12.21 2.06
N ASP A 260 -11.34 12.23 2.31
CA ASP A 260 -11.98 13.38 3.01
C ASP A 260 -11.57 13.46 4.50
N VAL A 261 -11.27 12.30 5.10
CA VAL A 261 -10.97 12.14 6.54
C VAL A 261 -9.67 11.36 6.69
N LEU A 262 -8.77 11.86 7.55
CA LEU A 262 -7.54 11.17 7.95
C LEU A 262 -7.49 11.04 9.47
N PHE A 263 -6.79 10.01 9.95
CA PHE A 263 -6.62 9.75 11.37
C PHE A 263 -5.18 9.99 11.81
N ARG A 264 -5.02 10.76 12.89
CA ARG A 264 -3.74 11.22 13.42
C ARG A 264 -3.32 10.43 14.64
N ALA A 265 -2.16 9.79 14.54
CA ALA A 265 -1.40 9.31 15.69
C ALA A 265 -0.66 10.47 16.38
N GLU A 266 -0.55 10.46 17.69
CA GLU A 266 0.18 11.52 18.43
C GLU A 266 1.70 11.30 18.40
N SER A 267 2.12 10.07 18.10
CA SER A 267 3.50 9.66 17.85
C SER A 267 3.48 8.22 17.30
N LEU A 268 4.63 7.71 16.88
CA LEU A 268 4.74 6.30 16.48
C LEU A 268 4.50 5.35 17.67
N ALA A 269 4.89 5.76 18.89
CA ALA A 269 4.58 4.99 20.09
C ALA A 269 3.06 4.93 20.34
N HIS A 270 2.36 6.06 20.19
CA HIS A 270 0.90 6.06 20.31
C HIS A 270 0.23 5.17 19.25
N LEU A 271 0.74 5.14 18.02
CA LEU A 271 0.25 4.23 16.97
C LEU A 271 0.46 2.76 17.36
N GLU A 272 1.64 2.41 17.87
CA GLU A 272 1.96 1.05 18.34
C GLU A 272 1.07 0.64 19.52
N ASP A 273 0.90 1.52 20.51
CA ASP A 273 0.09 1.26 21.71
C ASP A 273 -1.39 1.08 21.37
N VAL A 274 -1.94 1.83 20.40
CA VAL A 274 -3.38 1.73 20.06
C VAL A 274 -3.63 0.67 19.00
N VAL A 275 -2.99 0.80 17.85
CA VAL A 275 -3.27 -0.04 16.68
C VAL A 275 -2.47 -1.33 16.72
N GLY A 276 -1.21 -1.27 17.18
CA GLY A 276 -0.38 -2.44 17.38
C GLY A 276 -0.94 -3.39 18.45
N GLU A 277 -1.32 -2.89 19.62
CA GLU A 277 -1.95 -3.71 20.67
C GLU A 277 -3.29 -4.31 20.20
N PHE A 278 -4.13 -3.50 19.53
CA PHE A 278 -5.37 -4.00 18.94
C PHE A 278 -5.12 -5.18 18.00
N TRP A 279 -4.23 -5.02 17.01
CA TRP A 279 -3.91 -6.10 16.08
C TRP A 279 -3.24 -7.30 16.76
N ALA A 280 -2.47 -7.10 17.82
CA ALA A 280 -1.83 -8.18 18.56
C ALA A 280 -2.84 -9.17 19.14
N THR A 281 -4.01 -8.68 19.58
CA THR A 281 -4.97 -9.49 20.35
C THR A 281 -6.36 -9.64 19.74
N CYS A 282 -6.73 -8.85 18.73
CA CYS A 282 -8.10 -8.86 18.23
C CYS A 282 -8.52 -10.21 17.63
N ASP A 283 -9.81 -10.47 17.77
CA ASP A 283 -10.57 -11.59 17.23
C ASP A 283 -11.99 -11.10 16.88
N ASP A 284 -12.81 -11.96 16.30
CA ASP A 284 -14.18 -11.62 15.90
C ASP A 284 -15.03 -11.09 17.07
N GLU A 285 -14.89 -11.67 18.26
CA GLU A 285 -15.69 -11.28 19.42
C GLU A 285 -15.30 -9.92 19.99
N SER A 286 -14.00 -9.65 20.12
CA SER A 286 -13.48 -8.37 20.61
C SER A 286 -13.83 -7.22 19.66
N ILE A 287 -13.75 -7.44 18.35
CA ILE A 287 -14.21 -6.48 17.34
C ILE A 287 -15.72 -6.22 17.47
N ALA A 288 -16.51 -7.28 17.64
CA ALA A 288 -17.95 -7.15 17.81
C ALA A 288 -18.32 -6.36 19.08
N ARG A 289 -17.63 -6.62 20.20
CA ARG A 289 -17.80 -5.86 21.46
C ARG A 289 -17.42 -4.40 21.29
N LEU A 290 -16.26 -4.13 20.71
CA LEU A 290 -15.76 -2.77 20.46
C LEU A 290 -16.78 -1.92 19.68
N ILE A 291 -17.39 -2.49 18.63
CA ILE A 291 -18.44 -1.82 17.84
C ILE A 291 -19.74 -1.65 18.64
N ALA A 292 -20.11 -2.62 19.48
CA ALA A 292 -21.34 -2.57 20.27
C ALA A 292 -21.30 -1.51 21.38
N ASP A 293 -20.14 -1.36 22.04
CA ASP A 293 -19.95 -0.40 23.13
C ASP A 293 -20.02 1.05 22.60
N ALA A 294 -19.43 1.31 21.44
CA ALA A 294 -19.47 2.63 20.80
C ALA A 294 -20.87 3.07 20.33
N ARG A 295 -21.83 2.14 20.20
CA ARG A 295 -23.23 2.46 19.87
C ARG A 295 -24.07 2.83 21.10
N GLN A 296 -23.55 2.58 22.29
CA GLN A 296 -24.24 2.79 23.57
C GLN A 296 -23.80 4.08 24.28
N GLY A 297 -22.67 4.67 23.88
CA GLY A 297 -22.17 5.97 24.36
C GLY A 297 -22.60 7.10 23.46
#